data_AF-I3EDC3-F1
#
_entry.id   AF-I3EDC3-F1
#
_cell.length_a   1.000
_cell.length_b   1.000
_cell.length_c   1.000
_cell.angle_alpha   90.00
_cell.angle_beta   90.00
_cell.angle_gamma   90.00
#
_symmetry.space_group_name_H-M   'P 1'
#
loop_
_entity.id
_entity.type
_entity.pdbx_description
1 polymer ?
#
loop_
_entity_poly.entity_id
_entity_poly.type
_entity_poly.pdbx_seq_one_letter_code
_entity_poly.pdbx_strand_id
1 'polypeptide(L)'
;MTSDLIDIAALSEQIYYSETYADINNNLYRHVILPKELAQLLPRDRLLEETEWRALGITQSKGWRHYMRHNPEPHVLLFKKSAIH
;
A
#
# COMPACT_ATOMS: atom_id res chain seq x y z
N MET A 1 -12.07 -28.86 7.56
CA MET A 1 -10.99 -28.29 8.39
C MET A 1 -10.23 -27.34 7.48
N THR A 2 -10.82 -26.17 7.22
CA THR A 2 -10.36 -25.16 6.25
C THR A 2 -9.12 -24.47 6.80
N SER A 3 -7.94 -24.98 6.44
CA SER A 3 -6.64 -24.43 6.79
C SER A 3 -6.46 -23.06 6.13
N ASP A 4 -6.39 -22.03 6.97
CA ASP A 4 -5.49 -20.85 6.89
C ASP A 4 -5.15 -20.25 5.53
N LEU A 5 -6.11 -20.20 4.60
CA LEU A 5 -5.98 -19.33 3.42
C LEU A 5 -6.34 -17.91 3.84
N ILE A 6 -5.37 -17.01 3.77
CA ILE A 6 -5.60 -15.57 3.93
C ILE A 6 -6.62 -15.15 2.87
N ASP A 7 -7.80 -14.74 3.32
CA ASP A 7 -8.82 -14.19 2.45
C ASP A 7 -8.47 -12.73 2.12
N ILE A 8 -7.68 -12.56 1.06
CA ILE A 8 -7.26 -11.24 0.59
C ILE A 8 -8.47 -10.38 0.24
N ALA A 9 -9.55 -10.96 -0.29
CA ALA A 9 -10.74 -10.20 -0.66
C ALA A 9 -11.40 -9.59 0.59
N ALA A 10 -11.68 -10.41 1.60
CA ALA A 10 -12.28 -9.93 2.86
C ALA A 10 -11.37 -8.94 3.62
N LEU A 11 -10.05 -9.16 3.59
CA LEU A 11 -9.09 -8.25 4.24
C LEU A 11 -8.90 -6.94 3.46
N SER A 12 -9.03 -6.97 2.13
CA SER A 12 -8.88 -5.77 1.30
C SER A 12 -9.91 -4.68 1.62
N GLU A 13 -11.10 -5.08 2.09
CA GLU A 13 -12.15 -4.17 2.55
C GLU A 13 -11.77 -3.40 3.82
N GLN A 14 -10.81 -3.91 4.59
CA GLN A 14 -10.32 -3.30 5.83
C GLN A 14 -9.08 -2.43 5.60
N ILE A 15 -8.59 -2.33 4.36
CA ILE A 15 -7.47 -1.46 4.02
C ILE A 15 -7.91 -0.01 4.18
N TYR A 16 -7.21 0.73 5.04
CA TYR A 16 -7.43 2.16 5.20
C TYR A 16 -6.57 2.95 4.20
N TYR A 17 -7.18 3.97 3.61
CA TYR A 17 -6.52 4.88 2.69
C TYR A 17 -6.60 6.30 3.22
N SER A 18 -5.46 6.95 3.42
CA SER A 18 -5.44 8.35 3.84
C SER A 18 -5.97 9.28 2.76
N GLU A 19 -6.31 10.50 3.15
CA GLU A 19 -6.46 11.62 2.21
C GLU A 19 -5.15 11.83 1.42
N THR A 20 -5.31 12.37 0.20
CA THR A 20 -4.16 12.72 -0.64
C THR A 20 -3.72 14.14 -0.30
N TYR A 21 -2.42 14.33 -0.10
CA TYR A 21 -1.81 15.65 0.14
C TYR A 21 -0.72 15.92 -0.90
N ALA A 22 -0.49 17.20 -1.20
CA ALA A 22 0.48 17.63 -2.20
C ALA A 22 1.67 18.35 -1.55
N ASP A 23 2.87 18.21 -2.12
CA ASP A 23 4.00 19.08 -1.80
C ASP A 23 4.02 20.37 -2.64
N ILE A 24 4.99 21.25 -2.37
CA ILE A 24 5.20 22.52 -3.11
C ILE A 24 5.47 22.31 -4.61
N ASN A 25 5.93 21.12 -5.01
CA ASN A 25 6.21 20.75 -6.39
C ASN A 25 5.05 19.97 -7.02
N ASN A 26 3.85 20.04 -6.44
CA ASN A 26 2.63 19.33 -6.85
C ASN A 26 2.76 17.80 -6.89
N ASN A 27 3.76 17.19 -6.24
CA ASN A 27 3.73 15.74 -6.09
C ASN A 27 2.66 15.35 -5.08
N LEU A 28 1.92 14.30 -5.39
CA LEU A 28 0.87 13.76 -4.54
C LEU A 28 1.42 12.64 -3.67
N TYR A 29 0.95 12.60 -2.43
CA TYR A 29 1.33 11.62 -1.43
C TYR A 29 0.08 11.10 -0.73
N ARG A 30 0.16 9.84 -0.30
CA ARG A 30 -0.80 9.23 0.62
C ARG A 30 -0.14 8.08 1.36
N HIS A 31 -0.72 7.68 2.48
CA HIS A 31 -0.36 6.43 3.13
C HIS A 31 -1.55 5.47 3.08
N VAL A 32 -1.23 4.18 3.04
CA VAL A 32 -2.19 3.08 3.09
C VAL A 32 -1.83 2.23 4.29
N ILE A 33 -2.83 1.88 5.10
CA ILE A 33 -2.64 1.04 6.27
C ILE A 33 -3.29 -0.31 5.98
N LEU A 34 -2.47 -1.36 5.94
CA LEU A 34 -2.90 -2.73 5.74
C LEU A 34 -3.38 -3.34 7.07
N PRO A 35 -4.35 -4.28 7.02
CA PRO A 35 -4.53 -5.28 8.06
C PRO A 35 -3.20 -5.98 8.38
N LYS A 36 -3.00 -6.33 9.65
CA LYS A 36 -1.73 -6.91 10.11
C LYS A 36 -1.42 -8.24 9.43
N GLU A 37 -2.47 -8.98 9.05
CA GLU A 37 -2.42 -10.25 8.34
C GLU A 37 -1.83 -10.07 6.93
N LEU A 38 -2.28 -9.04 6.20
CA LEU A 38 -1.73 -8.72 4.88
C LEU A 38 -0.30 -8.15 4.99
N ALA A 39 -0.01 -7.40 6.06
CA ALA A 39 1.33 -6.86 6.28
C ALA A 39 2.41 -7.95 6.48
N GLN A 40 2.03 -9.16 6.90
CA GLN A 40 2.96 -10.30 7.03
C GLN A 40 3.46 -10.81 5.67
N LEU A 41 2.74 -10.52 4.59
CA LEU A 41 3.09 -10.92 3.22
C LEU A 41 4.08 -9.96 2.56
N LEU A 42 4.41 -8.83 3.21
CA LEU A 42 5.29 -7.81 2.66
C LEU A 42 6.76 -8.28 2.63
N PRO A 43 7.52 -7.95 1.56
CA PRO A 43 8.95 -8.14 1.56
C PRO A 43 9.63 -7.27 2.63
N ARG A 44 10.70 -7.81 3.24
CA ARG A 44 11.40 -7.17 4.37
C ARG A 44 12.58 -6.31 3.97
N ASP A 45 12.94 -6.27 2.69
CA ASP A 45 14.18 -5.71 2.18
C ASP A 45 13.99 -4.78 0.97
N ARG A 46 12.80 -4.76 0.36
CA ARG A 46 12.52 -3.97 -0.85
C ARG A 46 11.12 -3.35 -0.88
N LEU A 47 10.95 -2.37 -1.76
CA LEU A 47 9.66 -1.77 -2.09
C LEU A 47 8.82 -2.71 -2.97
N LEU A 48 7.53 -2.38 -3.06
CA LEU A 48 6.57 -3.13 -3.88
C LEU A 48 6.38 -2.45 -5.23
N GLU A 49 6.40 -3.24 -6.29
CA GLU A 49 5.98 -2.82 -7.63
C GLU A 49 4.45 -2.69 -7.72
N GLU A 50 3.96 -2.01 -8.76
CA GLU A 50 2.52 -1.80 -8.97
C GLU A 50 1.70 -3.09 -9.01
N THR A 51 2.22 -4.13 -9.63
CA THR A 51 1.56 -5.44 -9.69
C THR A 51 1.49 -6.11 -8.31
N GLU A 52 2.50 -5.92 -7.46
CA GLU A 52 2.60 -6.59 -6.17
C GLU A 52 1.69 -5.98 -5.13
N TRP A 53 1.65 -4.65 -5.01
CA TRP A 53 0.72 -4.02 -4.07
C TRP A 53 -0.73 -4.19 -4.52
N ARG A 54 -1.01 -4.26 -5.82
CA ARG A 54 -2.36 -4.60 -6.33
C ARG A 54 -2.77 -6.02 -5.98
N ALA A 55 -1.84 -6.97 -5.99
CA ALA A 55 -2.11 -8.37 -5.60
C ALA A 55 -2.47 -8.50 -4.11
N LEU A 56 -2.06 -7.56 -3.26
CA LEU A 56 -2.46 -7.47 -1.85
C LEU A 56 -3.86 -6.84 -1.66
N GLY A 57 -4.57 -6.49 -2.73
CA GLY A 57 -5.90 -5.86 -2.67
C GLY A 57 -5.86 -4.34 -2.54
N ILE A 58 -4.69 -3.70 -2.52
CA ILE A 58 -4.58 -2.24 -2.52
C ILE A 58 -5.11 -1.71 -3.86
N THR A 59 -6.13 -0.86 -3.80
CA THR A 59 -6.79 -0.29 -4.98
C THR A 59 -6.64 1.22 -4.99
N GLN A 60 -5.99 1.73 -6.04
CA GLN A 60 -5.83 3.15 -6.31
C GLN A 60 -5.65 3.40 -7.81
N SER A 61 -5.77 4.66 -8.21
CA SER A 61 -5.59 5.08 -9.60
C SER A 61 -4.18 4.78 -10.13
N LYS A 62 -3.96 4.87 -11.44
CA LYS A 62 -2.63 4.61 -12.03
C LYS A 62 -1.61 5.68 -11.61
N GLY A 63 -0.33 5.27 -11.54
CA GLY A 63 0.82 6.16 -11.34
C GLY A 63 1.29 6.35 -9.90
N TRP A 64 0.68 5.67 -8.94
CA TRP A 64 1.19 5.62 -7.56
C TRP A 64 2.36 4.64 -7.44
N ARG A 65 3.40 5.05 -6.73
CA ARG A 65 4.60 4.24 -6.45
C ARG A 65 4.81 4.13 -4.94
N HIS A 66 5.02 2.90 -4.46
CA HIS A 66 5.48 2.68 -3.08
C HIS A 66 6.92 3.17 -3.01
N TYR A 67 7.17 4.29 -2.32
CA TYR A 67 8.45 4.99 -2.42
C TYR A 67 9.32 4.86 -1.17
N MET A 68 8.75 4.47 -0.04
CA MET A 68 9.47 4.35 1.23
C MET A 68 8.81 3.32 2.13
N ARG A 69 9.65 2.54 2.83
CA ARG A 69 9.22 1.62 3.88
C ARG A 69 9.30 2.29 5.23
N HIS A 70 8.26 2.10 6.03
CA HIS A 70 8.24 2.50 7.42
C HIS A 70 8.55 1.29 8.31
N ASN A 71 9.82 1.13 8.69
CA ASN A 71 10.29 -0.06 9.42
C ASN A 71 9.59 -0.29 10.78
N PRO A 72 9.31 0.74 11.61
CA PRO A 72 8.59 0.55 12.87
C PRO A 72 7.17 -0.01 12.70
N GLU A 73 6.48 0.36 11.62
CA GLU A 73 5.10 -0.03 11.36
C GLU A 73 4.97 -0.53 9.91
N PRO A 74 5.33 -1.80 9.64
CA PRO A 74 5.41 -2.33 8.26
C PRO A 74 4.06 -2.37 7.54
N HIS A 75 2.97 -2.31 8.29
CA HIS A 75 1.61 -2.23 7.77
C HIS A 75 1.25 -0.85 7.20
N VAL A 76 2.10 0.17 7.39
CA VAL A 76 1.95 1.49 6.79
C VAL A 76 2.80 1.59 5.52
N LEU A 77 2.13 1.65 4.37
CA LEU A 77 2.77 1.83 3.07
C LEU A 77 2.67 3.28 2.62
N LEU A 78 3.80 3.84 2.20
CA LEU A 78 3.90 5.23 1.75
C LEU A 78 3.93 5.29 0.23
N PHE A 79 2.97 6.00 -0.35
CA PHE A 79 2.83 6.15 -1.79
C PHE A 79 3.07 7.58 -2.25
N LYS A 80 3.72 7.72 -3.41
CA LYS A 80 3.94 8.99 -4.12
C LYS A 80 3.43 8.85 -5.55
N LYS A 81 2.83 9.91 -6.09
CA LYS A 81 2.45 10.04 -7.49
C LYS A 81 2.95 11.39 -8.01
N SER A 82 3.69 11.37 -9.11
CA SER A 82 4.12 12.61 -9.77
C SER A 82 2.89 13.35 -10.30
N ALA A 83 2.83 14.67 -10.12
CA ALA A 83 2.00 15.47 -11.00
C ALA A 83 2.48 15.23 -12.44
N ILE A 84 1.53 14.90 -13.32
CA ILE A 84 1.77 14.93 -14.76
C ILE A 84 2.01 16.42 -15.08
N HIS A 85 3.20 16.74 -15.60
CA HIS A 85 3.44 18.06 -16.22
C HIS A 85 2.62 18.16 -17.50
#